data_AF-H9MCT7-F1
#
_entry.id   AF-H9MCT7-F1
#
_cell.length_a   1.000
_cell.length_b   1.000
_cell.length_c   1.000
_cell.angle_alpha   90.00
_cell.angle_beta   90.00
_cell.angle_gamma   90.00
#
_symmetry.space_group_name_H-M   'P 1'
#
loop_
_entity.id
_entity.type
_entity.pdbx_description
1 polymer ?
#
loop_
_entity_poly.entity_id
_entity_poly.type
_entity_poly.pdbx_seq_one_letter_code
_entity_poly.pdbx_strand_id
1 'polypeptide(L)' 'EKAAKEGAARGLKFRLIDTTWASLLRPDGHPGPYRYPYPFAKDKNAKVQNDCLHWCLPGPIDAWNEFLL' A
#
# COMPACT_ATOMS: atom_id res chain seq x y z
N GLU A 1 -16.13 -2.27 -13.76
CA GLU A 1 -16.70 -2.04 -15.11
C GLU A 1 -17.62 -0.82 -15.25
N LYS A 2 -18.48 -0.50 -14.28
CA LYS A 2 -19.38 0.67 -14.36
C LYS A 2 -18.66 1.98 -14.70
N ALA A 3 -17.57 2.30 -13.99
CA ALA A 3 -16.77 3.49 -14.24
C ALA A 3 -16.16 3.52 -15.66
N ALA A 4 -15.75 2.37 -16.20
CA ALA A 4 -15.22 2.30 -17.56
C ALA A 4 -16.29 2.62 -18.61
N LYS A 5 -17.52 2.12 -18.44
CA LYS A 5 -18.65 2.42 -19.32
C LYS A 5 -19.05 3.90 -19.25
N GLU A 6 -19.18 4.45 -18.06
CA GLU A 6 -19.51 5.88 -17.85
C GLU A 6 -18.41 6.81 -18.37
N GLY A 7 -17.14 6.42 -18.22
CA GLY A 7 -16.01 7.13 -18.78
C GLY A 7 -16.02 7.14 -20.30
N ALA A 8 -16.26 5.98 -20.92
CA ALA A 8 -16.32 5.86 -22.38
C ALA A 8 -17.40 6.75 -22.99
N ALA A 9 -18.58 6.85 -22.35
CA ALA A 9 -19.64 7.77 -22.77
C ALA A 9 -19.23 9.26 -22.73
N ARG A 10 -18.20 9.60 -21.96
CA ARG A 10 -17.62 10.96 -21.83
C ARG A 10 -16.32 11.12 -22.63
N GLY A 11 -15.94 10.14 -23.46
CA GLY A 11 -14.67 10.15 -24.20
C GLY A 11 -13.43 9.84 -23.36
N LEU A 12 -13.60 9.32 -22.15
CA LEU A 12 -12.50 8.95 -21.25
C LEU A 12 -12.17 7.46 -21.34
N LYS A 13 -10.89 7.12 -21.17
CA LYS A 13 -10.40 5.73 -21.11
C LYS A 13 -9.90 5.41 -19.71
N PHE A 14 -10.64 4.56 -19.00
CA PHE A 14 -10.22 4.02 -17.70
C PHE A 14 -9.59 2.63 -17.85
N ARG A 15 -8.57 2.36 -17.04
CA ARG A 15 -7.90 1.07 -16.93
C ARG A 15 -7.81 0.70 -15.45
N LEU A 16 -7.88 -0.59 -15.15
CA LEU A 16 -7.65 -1.10 -13.79
C LEU A 16 -6.16 -1.44 -13.65
N ILE A 17 -5.56 -1.00 -12.56
CA ILE A 17 -4.25 -1.47 -12.11
C ILE A 17 -4.53 -2.44 -10.97
N ASP A 18 -4.41 -3.73 -11.25
CA ASP A 18 -4.59 -4.76 -10.24
C ASP A 18 -3.26 -5.04 -9.55
N THR A 19 -3.09 -4.45 -8.37
CA THR A 19 -1.92 -4.66 -7.52
C THR A 19 -2.14 -5.75 -6.47
N THR A 20 -3.29 -6.43 -6.47
CA THR A 20 -3.70 -7.31 -5.36
C THR A 20 -2.68 -8.42 -5.10
N TRP A 21 -2.30 -9.17 -6.13
CA TRP A 21 -1.35 -10.29 -5.99
C TRP A 21 0.07 -9.83 -5.69
N ALA A 22 0.54 -8.76 -6.36
CA ALA A 22 1.85 -8.20 -6.09
C ALA A 22 1.97 -7.71 -4.64
N SER A 23 0.91 -7.07 -4.12
CA SER A 23 0.84 -6.59 -2.73
C SER A 23 0.75 -7.72 -1.73
N LEU A 24 -0.02 -8.77 -2.03
CA LEU A 24 -0.19 -9.92 -1.15
C LEU A 24 1.13 -10.65 -0.89
N LEU A 25 2.06 -10.64 -1.85
CA LEU A 25 3.39 -11.26 -1.74
C LEU A 25 4.38 -10.44 -0.90
N ARG A 26 3.98 -9.27 -0.37
CA ARG A 26 4.87 -8.33 0.32
C ARG A 26 4.47 -8.03 1.77
N PRO A 27 4.10 -9.00 2.63
CA PRO A 27 3.73 -8.70 4.02
C PRO A 27 4.85 -8.01 4.83
N ASP A 28 6.10 -8.16 4.40
CA ASP A 28 7.28 -7.51 4.95
C ASP A 28 7.43 -6.02 4.57
N GLY A 29 6.60 -5.52 3.63
CA GLY A 29 6.56 -4.10 3.28
C GLY A 29 5.80 -3.23 4.28
N HIS A 30 5.15 -3.82 5.29
CA HIS A 30 4.38 -3.09 6.29
C HIS A 30 5.27 -2.53 7.43
N PRO A 31 4.94 -1.37 8.02
CA PRO A 31 5.67 -0.81 9.16
C PRO A 31 5.65 -1.70 10.40
N GLY A 32 4.62 -2.54 10.56
CA GLY A 32 4.42 -3.33 11.76
C GLY A 32 4.41 -2.42 13.00
N PRO A 33 5.27 -2.63 14.00
CA PRO A 33 5.32 -1.78 15.20
C PRO A 33 5.89 -0.39 14.94
N TYR A 34 6.57 -0.18 13.80
CA TYR A 34 7.31 1.03 13.47
C TYR A 34 6.51 2.05 12.66
N ARG A 35 5.18 2.08 12.82
CA ARG A 35 4.36 3.18 12.26
C ARG A 35 4.81 4.55 12.77
N TYR A 36 5.27 4.61 14.02
CA TYR A 36 5.87 5.79 14.63
C TYR A 36 7.33 5.53 15.00
N PRO A 37 8.19 6.57 15.03
CA PRO A 37 9.59 6.40 15.42
C PRO A 37 9.74 5.87 16.84
N TYR A 38 10.72 4.99 17.02
CA TYR A 38 11.18 4.47 18.31
C TYR A 38 10.06 3.92 19.24
N PRO A 39 9.21 3.00 18.75
CA PRO A 39 8.05 2.49 19.50
C PRO A 39 8.42 1.79 20.83
N PHE A 40 9.69 1.37 20.96
CA PHE A 40 10.23 0.67 22.14
C PHE A 40 11.28 1.47 22.92
N ALA A 41 11.45 2.78 22.66
CA ALA A 41 12.51 3.57 23.32
C ALA A 41 12.36 3.66 24.85
N LYS A 42 11.12 3.67 25.35
CA LYS A 42 10.83 3.76 26.79
C LYS A 42 10.81 2.40 27.48
N ASP A 43 10.35 1.37 26.77
CA ASP A 43 10.25 0.00 27.26
C ASP A 43 10.45 -0.97 26.09
N LYS A 44 11.44 -1.85 26.22
CA LYS A 44 11.77 -2.87 25.21
C LYS A 44 10.68 -3.93 25.07
N ASN A 45 9.84 -4.08 26.08
CA ASN A 45 8.75 -5.06 26.13
C ASN A 45 7.36 -4.40 25.94
N ALA A 46 7.33 -3.14 25.51
CA ALA A 46 6.08 -2.41 25.32
C ALA A 46 5.17 -3.15 24.32
N LYS A 47 3.88 -3.27 24.65
CA LYS A 47 2.89 -3.75 23.69
C LYS A 47 2.50 -2.60 22.77
N VAL A 48 2.88 -2.70 21.50
CA VAL A 48 2.62 -1.67 20.50
C VAL A 48 1.66 -2.19 19.42
N GLN A 49 0.93 -1.28 18.79
CA GLN A 49 0.05 -1.62 17.67
C GLN A 49 0.90 -1.98 16.45
N ASN A 50 0.59 -3.11 15.82
CA ASN A 50 1.16 -3.45 14.52
C ASN A 50 0.29 -2.87 13.41
N ASP A 51 0.88 -2.06 12.55
CA ASP A 51 0.27 -1.59 11.32
C ASP A 51 0.56 -2.57 10.18
N CYS A 52 -0.47 -3.32 9.79
CA CYS A 52 -0.44 -4.25 8.66
C CYS A 52 -1.25 -3.74 7.46
N LEU A 53 -1.60 -2.44 7.45
CA LEU A 53 -2.39 -1.83 6.38
C LEU A 53 -1.53 -0.88 5.54
N HIS A 54 -0.74 -0.04 6.20
CA HIS A 54 0.12 0.95 5.52
C HIS A 54 1.44 0.32 5.07
N TRP A 55 2.15 1.01 4.20
CA TRP A 55 3.41 0.55 3.61
C TRP A 55 4.57 1.45 4.05
N CYS A 56 5.73 0.83 4.28
CA CYS A 56 6.99 1.56 4.42
C CYS A 56 7.39 2.23 3.12
N LEU A 57 8.17 3.32 3.23
CA LEU A 57 8.82 3.98 2.11
C LEU A 57 10.34 4.08 2.37
N PRO A 58 11.19 3.71 1.40
CA PRO A 58 10.85 3.05 0.12
C PRO A 58 10.26 1.64 0.33
N GLY A 59 9.42 1.16 -0.59
CA GLY A 59 8.69 -0.10 -0.40
C GLY A 59 7.74 -0.49 -1.55
N PRO A 60 6.78 -1.42 -1.31
CA PRO A 60 5.93 -1.98 -2.36
C PRO A 60 5.08 -0.97 -3.14
N ILE A 61 4.79 0.19 -2.55
CA ILE A 61 4.11 1.29 -3.24
C ILE A 61 4.94 1.84 -4.40
N ASP A 62 6.26 1.80 -4.32
CA ASP A 62 7.14 2.24 -5.40
C ASP A 62 6.95 1.35 -6.64
N ALA A 63 6.81 0.03 -6.45
CA ALA A 63 6.51 -0.90 -7.53
C ALA A 63 5.11 -0.69 -8.14
N TRP A 64 4.13 -0.21 -7.36
CA TRP A 64 2.84 0.18 -7.93
C TRP A 64 2.97 1.39 -8.85
N ASN A 65 3.81 2.35 -8.45
CA ASN A 65 4.07 3.56 -9.23
C ASN A 65 4.82 3.26 -10.54
N GLU A 66 5.67 2.23 -10.56
CA GLU A 66 6.33 1.79 -11.80
C GLU A 66 5.33 1.31 -12.87
N PHE A 67 4.14 0.82 -12.49
CA PHE A 67 3.09 0.48 -13.47
C PHE A 67 2.37 1.69 -14.07
N LEU A 68 2.55 2.88 -13.48
CA LEU A 68 1.94 4.13 -13.95
C LEU A 68 2.84 4.92 -14.91
N LEU A 69 4.13 4.60 -14.94
CA LEU A 69 5.11 5.20 -15.85
C LEU A 69 5.04 4.56 -17.24
#